data_AF-A0A645IML5-F1
#
_entry.id   AF-A0A645IML5-F1
#
_cell.length_a   1.000
_cell.length_b   1.000
_cell.length_c   1.000
_cell.angle_alpha   90.00
_cell.angle_beta   90.00
_cell.angle_gamma   90.00
#
_symmetry.space_group_name_H-M   'P 1'
#
loop_
_entity.id
_entity.type
_entity.pdbx_description
1 polymer ?
#
loop_
_entity_poly.entity_id
_entity_poly.type
_entity_poly.pdbx_seq_one_letter_code
_entity_poly.pdbx_strand_id
1 'polypeptide(L)'
;MLDKKVDLVIWGKKFCLPFECADSVDPGHLTNIELSVKQFSDNSEDITDKSIPAVKEYIDKSAKRIGITKVDELLECINPHMLLIGIDSGNTNIALLCGFKYDPEHDIAIIYREQLLVEVGSQDLVSWW
;
A
#
# COMPACT_ATOMS: atom_id res chain seq x y z
N MET A 1 -17.20 13.31 2.92
CA MET A 1 -16.14 12.32 2.66
C MET A 1 -16.84 11.00 2.47
N LEU A 2 -16.69 10.36 1.30
CA LEU A 2 -17.33 9.08 1.06
C LEU A 2 -16.51 8.01 1.79
N ASP A 3 -17.10 7.33 2.78
CA ASP A 3 -16.57 6.14 3.45
C ASP A 3 -16.48 4.95 2.48
N LYS A 4 -15.67 5.07 1.41
CA LYS A 4 -15.49 3.95 0.48
C LYS A 4 -14.53 2.93 1.10
N LYS A 5 -14.97 1.68 1.15
CA LYS A 5 -14.18 0.54 1.66
C LYS A 5 -14.06 -0.54 0.61
N VAL A 6 -13.01 -1.33 0.71
CA VAL A 6 -12.73 -2.45 -0.18
C VAL A 6 -12.22 -3.65 0.61
N ASP A 7 -12.71 -4.84 0.25
CA ASP A 7 -12.25 -6.09 0.82
C ASP A 7 -10.99 -6.56 0.09
N LEU A 8 -9.96 -6.93 0.84
CA LEU A 8 -8.66 -7.35 0.33
C LEU A 8 -8.20 -8.63 1.04
N VAL A 9 -7.39 -9.42 0.35
CA VAL A 9 -6.57 -10.47 0.95
C VAL A 9 -5.13 -10.01 0.84
N ILE A 10 -4.49 -9.79 1.99
CA ILE A 10 -3.11 -9.31 2.08
C ILE A 10 -2.32 -10.36 2.85
N TRP A 11 -1.38 -11.02 2.17
CA TRP A 11 -0.53 -12.09 2.72
C TRP A 11 -1.34 -13.17 3.47
N GLY A 12 -2.39 -13.66 2.82
CA GLY A 12 -3.29 -14.70 3.34
C GLY A 12 -4.29 -14.25 4.41
N LYS A 13 -4.34 -12.96 4.76
CA LYS A 13 -5.30 -12.41 5.74
C LYS A 13 -6.31 -11.48 5.09
N LYS A 14 -7.58 -11.57 5.49
CA LYS A 14 -8.66 -10.70 5.01
C LYS A 14 -8.65 -9.35 5.73
N PHE A 15 -8.83 -8.28 4.98
CA PHE A 15 -8.98 -6.91 5.46
C PHE A 15 -10.15 -6.23 4.76
N CYS A 16 -10.78 -5.29 5.46
CA CYS A 16 -11.74 -4.35 4.89
C CYS A 16 -11.18 -2.95 5.12
N LEU A 17 -10.53 -2.38 4.12
CA LEU A 17 -9.78 -1.13 4.24
C LEU A 17 -10.56 0.03 3.61
N PRO A 18 -10.52 1.23 4.20
CA PRO A 18 -10.93 2.45 3.50
C PRO A 18 -10.01 2.72 2.32
N PHE A 19 -10.52 3.41 1.30
CA PHE A 19 -9.70 3.96 0.24
C PHE A 19 -10.11 5.39 -0.12
N GLU A 20 -9.10 6.19 -0.49
CA GLU A 20 -9.27 7.60 -0.83
C GLU A 20 -8.54 7.93 -2.14
N CYS A 21 -9.07 8.90 -2.88
CA CYS A 21 -8.36 9.46 -4.03
C CYS A 21 -7.51 10.60 -3.52
N ALA A 22 -6.27 10.69 -3.99
CA ALA A 22 -5.41 11.81 -3.67
C ALA A 22 -5.97 13.13 -4.26
N ASP A 23 -5.65 14.26 -3.63
CA ASP A 23 -6.28 15.55 -3.94
C ASP A 23 -5.99 16.03 -5.37
N SER A 24 -4.89 15.56 -5.99
CA SER A 24 -4.53 15.93 -7.36
C SER A 24 -5.39 15.25 -8.44
N VAL A 25 -6.24 14.29 -8.05
CA VAL A 25 -6.99 13.47 -9.00
C VAL A 25 -8.21 14.21 -9.56
N ASP A 26 -8.23 14.42 -10.87
CA ASP A 26 -9.37 15.01 -11.58
C ASP A 26 -10.63 14.13 -11.45
N PRO A 27 -11.78 14.70 -11.02
CA PRO A 27 -13.07 14.01 -10.94
C PRO A 27 -13.50 13.26 -12.21
N GLY A 28 -13.02 13.65 -13.39
CA GLY A 28 -13.26 12.96 -14.65
C GLY A 28 -12.72 11.51 -14.71
N HIS A 29 -11.82 11.14 -13.80
CA HIS A 29 -11.21 9.80 -13.74
C HIS A 29 -11.86 8.86 -12.72
N LEU A 30 -12.92 9.28 -12.01
CA LEU A 30 -13.56 8.51 -10.94
C LEU A 30 -13.96 7.09 -11.36
N THR A 31 -14.51 6.92 -12.57
CA THR A 31 -14.91 5.59 -13.08
C THR A 31 -13.71 4.66 -13.26
N ASN A 32 -12.56 5.19 -13.71
CA ASN A 32 -11.34 4.40 -13.88
C ASN A 32 -10.75 3.98 -12.53
N ILE A 33 -10.83 4.87 -11.53
CA ILE A 33 -10.39 4.57 -10.15
C ILE A 33 -11.17 3.42 -9.56
N GLU A 34 -12.51 3.46 -9.63
CA GLU A 34 -13.35 2.39 -9.08
C GLU A 34 -13.08 1.04 -9.75
N LEU A 35 -12.86 1.02 -11.08
CA LEU A 35 -12.47 -0.18 -11.81
C LEU A 35 -11.09 -0.69 -11.37
N SER A 36 -10.10 0.19 -11.24
CA SER A 36 -8.75 -0.17 -10.80
C SER A 36 -8.73 -0.70 -9.37
N VAL A 37 -9.48 -0.07 -8.44
CA VAL A 37 -9.63 -0.55 -7.06
C VAL A 37 -10.30 -1.92 -7.03
N LYS A 38 -11.36 -2.12 -7.84
CA LYS A 38 -12.02 -3.42 -7.95
C LYS A 38 -11.07 -4.50 -8.48
N GLN A 39 -10.34 -4.21 -9.55
CA GLN A 39 -9.37 -5.15 -10.12
C GLN A 39 -8.25 -5.48 -9.13
N PHE A 40 -7.77 -4.49 -8.40
CA PHE A 40 -6.78 -4.70 -7.34
C PHE A 40 -7.36 -5.59 -6.23
N SER A 41 -8.59 -5.35 -5.80
CA SER A 41 -9.30 -6.16 -4.81
C SER A 41 -9.46 -7.61 -5.25
N ASP A 42 -9.95 -7.83 -6.47
CA ASP A 42 -10.17 -9.15 -7.06
C ASP A 42 -8.88 -9.99 -7.14
N ASN A 43 -7.70 -9.34 -7.20
CA ASN A 43 -6.39 -9.99 -7.33
C ASN A 43 -5.44 -9.72 -6.14
N SER A 44 -5.97 -9.18 -5.04
CA SER A 44 -5.16 -8.61 -3.95
C SER A 44 -4.18 -9.61 -3.32
N GLU A 45 -4.57 -10.87 -3.21
CA GLU A 45 -3.69 -11.92 -2.67
C GLU A 45 -2.45 -12.11 -3.54
N ASP A 46 -2.62 -12.35 -4.84
CA ASP A 46 -1.53 -12.57 -5.78
C ASP A 46 -0.62 -11.33 -5.91
N ILE A 47 -1.22 -10.13 -5.98
CA ILE A 47 -0.48 -8.86 -6.05
C ILE A 47 0.38 -8.65 -4.79
N THR A 48 -0.21 -8.85 -3.60
CA THR A 48 0.50 -8.61 -2.34
C THR A 48 1.53 -9.69 -2.05
N ASP A 49 1.28 -10.96 -2.40
CA ASP A 49 2.23 -12.06 -2.24
C ASP A 49 3.50 -11.86 -3.09
N LYS A 50 3.35 -11.38 -4.33
CA LYS A 50 4.48 -11.03 -5.19
C LYS A 50 5.36 -9.93 -4.59
N SER A 51 4.81 -9.06 -3.75
CA SER A 51 5.55 -7.99 -3.10
C SER A 51 6.31 -8.40 -1.83
N ILE A 52 6.06 -9.60 -1.28
CA ILE A 52 6.67 -10.08 -0.03
C ILE A 52 8.20 -9.92 0.02
N PRO A 53 8.98 -10.30 -1.02
CA PRO A 53 10.44 -10.19 -0.97
C PRO A 53 10.91 -8.74 -0.77
N ALA A 54 10.31 -7.79 -1.50
CA ALA A 54 10.67 -6.38 -1.43
C ALA A 54 10.26 -5.75 -0.09
N VAL A 55 9.07 -6.11 0.42
CA VAL A 55 8.59 -5.63 1.72
C VAL A 55 9.49 -6.15 2.85
N LYS A 56 9.86 -7.43 2.84
CA LYS A 56 10.81 -8.00 3.81
C LYS A 56 12.18 -7.32 3.74
N GLU A 57 12.70 -7.06 2.54
CA GLU A 57 13.96 -6.34 2.37
C GLU A 57 13.91 -4.93 2.98
N TYR A 58 12.81 -4.19 2.77
CA TYR A 58 12.63 -2.87 3.36
C TYR A 58 12.56 -2.91 4.89
N ILE A 59 11.81 -3.88 5.44
CA ILE A 59 11.70 -4.10 6.89
C ILE A 59 13.08 -4.41 7.48
N ASP A 60 13.82 -5.35 6.89
CA ASP A 60 15.15 -5.75 7.35
C ASP A 60 16.13 -4.58 7.37
N LYS A 61 16.15 -3.77 6.31
CA LYS A 61 16.99 -2.57 6.26
C LYS A 61 16.62 -1.59 7.36
N SER A 62 15.33 -1.35 7.57
CA SER A 62 14.82 -0.42 8.57
C SER A 62 15.14 -0.88 10.00
N ALA A 63 14.90 -2.15 10.32
CA ALA A 63 15.27 -2.75 11.61
C ALA A 63 16.78 -2.66 11.88
N LYS A 64 17.62 -2.95 10.87
CA LYS A 64 19.09 -2.83 11.00
C LYS A 64 19.54 -1.40 11.28
N ARG A 65 18.90 -0.38 10.70
CA ARG A 65 19.23 1.05 10.97
C ARG A 65 19.04 1.41 12.44
N ILE A 66 18.08 0.80 13.12
CA ILE A 66 17.77 1.04 14.54
C ILE A 66 18.39 -0.03 15.48
N GLY A 67 19.29 -0.88 14.97
CA GLY A 67 20.03 -1.85 15.78
C GLY A 67 19.26 -3.13 16.14
N ILE A 68 18.13 -3.42 15.49
CA ILE A 68 17.40 -4.67 15.68
C ILE A 68 18.07 -5.79 14.88
N THR A 69 18.39 -6.89 15.58
CA THR A 69 19.10 -8.06 15.03
C THR A 69 18.18 -9.23 14.71
N LYS A 70 16.98 -9.25 15.29
CA LYS A 70 15.93 -10.25 15.03
C LYS A 70 14.67 -9.52 14.61
N VAL A 71 14.30 -9.66 13.35
CA VAL A 71 13.10 -9.08 12.75
C VAL A 71 11.92 -10.00 13.06
N ASP A 72 10.78 -9.40 13.41
CA ASP A 72 9.53 -10.12 13.69
C ASP A 72 8.89 -10.63 12.37
N GLU A 73 7.81 -11.40 12.46
CA GLU A 73 7.10 -11.84 11.26
C GLU A 73 6.47 -10.64 10.52
N LEU A 74 6.22 -10.79 9.21
CA LEU A 74 5.75 -9.70 8.34
C LEU A 74 4.55 -8.95 8.92
N LEU A 75 3.45 -9.66 9.21
CA LEU A 75 2.22 -9.09 9.78
C LEU A 75 2.34 -8.62 11.24
N GLU A 76 3.47 -8.89 11.91
CA GLU A 76 3.78 -8.33 13.24
C GLU A 76 4.52 -7.00 13.14
N CYS A 77 5.17 -6.74 12.00
CA CYS A 77 5.90 -5.51 11.72
C CYS A 77 5.01 -4.44 11.09
N ILE A 78 4.03 -4.85 10.26
CA ILE A 78 3.23 -3.93 9.45
C ILE A 78 1.74 -4.19 9.57
N ASN A 79 0.97 -3.12 9.63
CA ASN A 79 -0.49 -3.15 9.79
C ASN A 79 -1.20 -2.35 8.68
N PRO A 80 -1.72 -3.02 7.64
CA PRO A 80 -2.52 -2.38 6.59
C PRO A 80 -3.70 -1.58 7.16
N HIS A 81 -3.84 -0.32 6.73
CA HIS A 81 -4.91 0.54 7.24
C HIS A 81 -5.66 1.36 6.18
N MET A 82 -5.08 1.60 4.99
CA MET A 82 -5.75 2.38 3.93
C MET A 82 -5.17 2.07 2.54
N LEU A 83 -5.97 2.25 1.49
CA LEU A 83 -5.46 2.45 0.13
C LEU A 83 -5.53 3.93 -0.26
N LEU A 84 -4.43 4.48 -0.77
CA LEU A 84 -4.43 5.79 -1.42
C LEU A 84 -4.32 5.61 -2.93
N ILE A 85 -5.21 6.25 -3.68
CA ILE A 85 -5.27 6.16 -5.13
C ILE A 85 -4.79 7.46 -5.76
N GLY A 86 -3.68 7.39 -6.49
CA GLY A 86 -3.13 8.51 -7.24
C GLY A 86 -3.22 8.28 -8.76
N ILE A 87 -3.14 9.36 -9.54
CA ILE A 87 -2.98 9.28 -10.99
C ILE A 87 -1.66 9.94 -11.37
N ASP A 88 -0.77 9.18 -12.00
CA ASP A 88 0.48 9.70 -12.55
C ASP A 88 0.52 9.42 -14.05
N SER A 89 0.63 10.48 -14.85
CA SER A 89 0.82 10.40 -16.29
C SER A 89 -0.25 9.53 -17.00
N GLY A 90 -1.48 9.56 -16.49
CA GLY A 90 -2.62 8.77 -17.00
C GLY A 90 -2.74 7.35 -16.44
N ASN A 91 -1.79 6.90 -15.62
CA ASN A 91 -1.83 5.59 -14.98
C ASN A 91 -2.37 5.69 -13.55
N THR A 92 -3.19 4.71 -13.16
CA THR A 92 -3.65 4.61 -11.77
C THR A 92 -2.58 3.94 -10.91
N ASN A 93 -2.16 4.62 -9.85
CA ASN A 93 -1.31 4.07 -8.82
C ASN A 93 -2.15 3.79 -7.57
N ILE A 94 -1.86 2.68 -6.90
CA ILE A 94 -2.47 2.28 -5.65
C ILE A 94 -1.35 2.14 -4.63
N ALA A 95 -1.41 2.93 -3.57
CA ALA A 95 -0.52 2.75 -2.42
C ALA A 95 -1.28 2.04 -1.32
N LEU A 96 -0.75 0.90 -0.88
CA LEU A 96 -1.17 0.24 0.36
C LEU A 96 -0.40 0.87 1.52
N LEU A 97 -1.13 1.62 2.35
CA LEU A 97 -0.59 2.29 3.52
C LEU A 97 -0.69 1.38 4.73
N CYS A 98 0.43 1.23 5.42
CA CYS A 98 0.58 0.34 6.56
C CYS A 98 1.24 1.07 7.71
N GLY A 99 0.72 0.87 8.92
CA GLY A 99 1.42 1.26 10.14
C GLY A 99 2.72 0.45 10.25
N PHE A 100 3.85 1.06 10.59
CA PHE A 100 5.14 0.37 10.61
C PHE A 100 5.84 0.40 11.98
N LYS A 101 6.04 -0.79 12.56
CA LYS A 101 6.63 -0.96 13.89
C LYS A 101 8.03 -0.34 14.06
N TYR A 102 8.86 -0.39 13.01
CA TYR A 102 10.24 0.08 13.09
C TYR A 102 10.44 1.52 12.60
N ASP A 103 9.37 2.16 12.11
CA ASP A 103 9.35 3.57 11.74
C ASP A 103 7.93 4.14 11.91
N PRO A 104 7.43 4.26 13.15
CA PRO A 104 6.05 4.67 13.41
C PRO A 104 5.78 6.16 13.12
N GLU A 105 6.83 6.95 12.84
CA GLU A 105 6.69 8.36 12.48
C GLU A 105 6.40 8.53 10.98
N HIS A 106 7.00 7.67 10.15
CA HIS A 106 6.92 7.76 8.69
C HIS A 106 6.13 6.61 8.05
N ASP A 107 5.75 5.60 8.83
CA ASP A 107 5.02 4.41 8.40
C ASP A 107 5.64 3.75 7.15
N ILE A 108 4.88 2.90 6.44
CA ILE A 108 5.36 2.28 5.19
C ILE A 108 4.25 2.29 4.13
N ALA A 109 4.65 2.65 2.91
CA ALA A 109 3.82 2.55 1.72
C ALA A 109 4.36 1.48 0.77
N ILE A 110 3.43 0.69 0.22
CA ILE A 110 3.71 -0.27 -0.85
C ILE A 110 2.96 0.21 -2.09
N ILE A 111 3.71 0.64 -3.10
CA ILE A 111 3.18 1.34 -4.27
C ILE A 111 3.07 0.37 -5.44
N TYR A 112 1.87 0.29 -6.00
CA TYR A 112 1.56 -0.49 -7.18
C TYR A 112 1.11 0.42 -8.32
N ARG A 113 1.55 0.10 -9.54
CA ARG A 113 1.05 0.71 -10.78
C ARG A 113 0.55 -0.40 -11.67
N GLU A 114 -0.70 -0.29 -12.11
CA GLU A 114 -1.33 -1.34 -12.94
C GLU A 114 -1.17 -2.74 -12.33
N GLN A 115 -1.34 -2.85 -10.99
CA GLN A 115 -1.22 -4.10 -10.22
C GLN A 115 0.20 -4.68 -10.10
N LEU A 116 1.22 -3.99 -10.63
CA LEU A 116 2.62 -4.37 -10.48
C LEU A 116 3.28 -3.55 -9.37
N LEU A 117 4.10 -4.20 -8.55
CA LEU A 117 4.90 -3.52 -7.54
C LEU A 117 5.87 -2.54 -8.22
N VAL A 118 5.85 -1.28 -7.79
CA VAL A 118 6.77 -0.23 -8.23
C VAL A 118 7.81 0.04 -7.16
N GLU A 119 7.37 0.26 -5.91
CA GLU A 119 8.24 0.72 -4.84
C GLU A 119 7.71 0.32 -3.46
N VAL A 120 8.62 0.13 -2.51
CA VAL A 120 8.33 0.02 -1.08
C VAL A 120 9.17 1.06 -0.35
N GLY A 121 8.53 1.92 0.43
CA GLY A 121 9.22 3.03 1.09
C GLY A 121 8.46 3.65 2.25
N SER A 122 8.96 4.79 2.74
CA SER A 122 8.23 5.61 3.72
C SER A 122 6.89 6.05 3.11
N GLN A 123 5.87 6.21 3.94
CA GLN A 123 4.59 6.77 3.50
C GLN A 123 4.72 8.19 2.93
N ASP A 124 5.78 8.92 3.28
CA ASP A 124 6.05 10.26 2.75
C ASP A 124 6.18 10.29 1.21
N LEU A 125 6.48 9.15 0.58
CA LEU A 125 6.55 9.01 -0.88
C LEU A 125 5.24 9.39 -1.57
N VAL A 126 4.11 9.26 -0.89
CA VAL A 126 2.78 9.54 -1.46
C VAL A 126 2.15 10.82 -0.94
N SER A 127 2.88 11.62 -0.14
CA SER A 127 2.38 12.89 0.44
C SER A 127 2.09 13.98 -0.60
N TRP A 128 2.55 13.80 -1.83
CA TRP A 128 2.40 14.75 -2.94
C TRP A 128 1.49 14.23 -4.06
N TRP A 129 0.85 13.08 -3.84
CA TRP A 129 -0.10 12.52 -4.78
C TRP A 129 -1.39 13.33 -4.83
#